data_AF-A0A8T6PL27-F1
#
_entry.id   AF-A0A8T6PL27-F1
#
_cell.length_a   1.000
_cell.length_b   1.000
_cell.length_c   1.000
_cell.angle_alpha   90.00
_cell.angle_beta   90.00
_cell.angle_gamma   90.00
#
_symmetry.space_group_name_H-M   'P 1'
#
loop_
_entity.id
_entity.type
_entity.pdbx_description
1 polymer ?
#
loop_
_entity_poly.entity_id
_entity_poly.type
_entity_poly.pdbx_seq_one_letter_code
_entity_poly.pdbx_strand_id
1 'polypeptide(L)'
;MIAFGLDLAGYSTGKSGFARARWDGDADLQVVVYQDHPLAQKYAGVAPLADIVAKERSLLAACLTAGALYVDIPIDLQGLPSPENPFFAWELTRRPIDFAFQAMPALADRIGAPMARFRHLLAGLDNATVGENVFETYPALSLRNLGLTARGYKNQHARYHEGEWQGGYLAELLNALGFEADDGSVIDDDAFDAMICALTGVVGLDHCLAGSALEAETAALLRARTPLKEHAHIRIAVPVGYAVLKSLP
;
A
#
# COMPACT_ATOMS: atom_id res chain seq x y z
N MET A 1 16.70 3.56 -9.71
CA MET A 1 15.38 2.89 -9.72
C MET A 1 14.27 3.91 -9.53
N ILE A 2 13.10 3.67 -10.12
CA ILE A 2 11.89 4.50 -9.95
C ILE A 2 10.74 3.57 -9.57
N ALA A 3 9.96 3.97 -8.58
CA ALA A 3 8.72 3.31 -8.21
C ALA A 3 7.64 4.35 -7.89
N PHE A 4 6.39 3.95 -8.07
CA PHE A 4 5.21 4.75 -7.78
C PHE A 4 4.43 4.11 -6.64
N GLY A 5 3.89 4.93 -5.77
CA GLY A 5 3.07 4.53 -4.64
C GLY A 5 1.69 5.16 -4.74
N LEU A 6 0.66 4.38 -4.42
CA LEU A 6 -0.73 4.81 -4.49
C LEU A 6 -1.50 4.29 -3.27
N ASP A 7 -1.95 5.21 -2.42
CA ASP A 7 -3.04 4.92 -1.49
C ASP A 7 -4.34 5.20 -2.26
N LEU A 8 -5.13 4.16 -2.56
CA LEU A 8 -6.29 4.31 -3.44
C LEU A 8 -7.59 4.38 -2.64
N ALA A 9 -8.32 5.48 -2.83
CA ALA A 9 -9.69 5.62 -2.34
C ALA A 9 -10.73 5.23 -3.42
N GLY A 10 -11.98 5.06 -2.99
CA GLY A 10 -13.12 4.96 -3.91
C GLY A 10 -13.45 6.30 -4.58
N TYR A 11 -14.15 6.25 -5.72
CA TYR A 11 -14.54 7.47 -6.48
C TYR A 11 -15.34 8.48 -5.65
N SER A 12 -16.15 8.05 -4.69
CA SER A 12 -16.99 8.94 -3.87
C SER A 12 -16.27 9.54 -2.64
N THR A 13 -15.06 9.08 -2.32
CA THR A 13 -14.28 9.59 -1.19
C THR A 13 -13.35 10.71 -1.62
N GLY A 14 -12.62 10.52 -2.74
CA GLY A 14 -11.71 11.53 -3.32
C GLY A 14 -10.51 11.87 -2.43
N LYS A 15 -9.79 10.83 -1.99
CA LYS A 15 -8.67 10.91 -1.03
C LYS A 15 -7.56 9.92 -1.39
N SER A 16 -7.27 9.78 -2.67
CA SER A 16 -6.18 8.89 -3.07
C SER A 16 -4.87 9.66 -2.96
N GLY A 17 -3.89 9.15 -2.23
CA GLY A 17 -2.53 9.69 -2.24
C GLY A 17 -1.72 9.13 -3.39
N PHE A 18 -0.83 9.93 -3.99
CA PHE A 18 0.03 9.47 -5.07
C PHE A 18 1.45 10.03 -4.97
N ALA A 19 2.44 9.14 -5.02
CA ALA A 19 3.85 9.51 -4.89
C ALA A 19 4.74 8.75 -5.88
N ARG A 20 5.91 9.32 -6.17
CA ARG A 20 6.99 8.68 -6.90
C ARG A 20 8.25 8.73 -6.06
N ALA A 21 8.89 7.58 -5.89
CA ALA A 21 10.21 7.49 -5.28
C ALA A 21 11.27 7.20 -6.36
N ARG A 22 12.44 7.81 -6.21
CA ARG A 22 13.62 7.59 -7.04
C ARG A 22 14.84 7.42 -6.14
N TRP A 23 15.64 6.40 -6.45
CA TRP A 23 16.92 6.16 -5.78
C TRP A 23 17.97 5.85 -6.85
N ASP A 24 19.10 6.55 -6.85
CA ASP A 24 20.19 6.34 -7.80
C ASP A 24 21.32 5.44 -7.28
N GLY A 25 21.30 5.09 -6.00
CA GLY A 25 22.26 4.17 -5.35
C GLY A 25 23.34 4.86 -4.53
N ASP A 26 23.47 6.19 -4.60
CA ASP A 26 24.58 6.94 -4.00
C ASP A 26 24.17 7.78 -2.76
N ALA A 27 23.07 7.36 -2.10
CA ALA A 27 22.50 7.83 -0.83
C ALA A 27 21.26 8.75 -0.90
N ASP A 28 20.98 9.42 -2.02
CA ASP A 28 19.84 10.33 -2.09
C ASP A 28 18.57 9.65 -2.59
N LEU A 29 17.69 9.32 -1.65
CA LEU A 29 16.35 8.82 -1.89
C LEU A 29 15.37 10.00 -2.01
N GLN A 30 14.86 10.23 -3.21
CA GLN A 30 13.92 11.34 -3.47
C GLN A 30 12.50 10.82 -3.57
N VAL A 31 11.57 11.44 -2.84
CA VAL A 31 10.15 11.17 -2.95
C VAL A 31 9.42 12.44 -3.39
N VAL A 32 8.63 12.34 -4.46
CA VAL A 32 7.77 13.40 -4.96
C VAL A 32 6.33 13.00 -4.70
N VAL A 33 5.63 13.78 -3.88
CA VAL A 33 4.18 13.66 -3.68
C VAL A 33 3.49 14.52 -4.73
N TYR A 34 2.58 13.92 -5.50
CA TYR A 34 1.80 14.65 -6.49
C TYR A 34 0.54 15.18 -5.83
N GLN A 35 0.33 16.49 -5.95
CA GLN A 35 -0.93 17.12 -5.62
C GLN A 35 -1.79 17.26 -6.90
N ASP A 36 -3.10 17.40 -6.76
CA ASP A 36 -4.05 17.64 -7.87
C ASP A 36 -4.03 16.61 -9.02
N HIS A 37 -3.68 15.36 -8.74
CA HIS A 37 -3.70 14.29 -9.74
C HIS A 37 -5.12 13.74 -9.99
N PRO A 38 -5.39 13.12 -11.16
CA PRO A 38 -6.70 12.55 -11.49
C PRO A 38 -7.26 11.59 -10.43
N LEU A 39 -6.41 10.78 -9.79
CA LEU A 39 -6.86 9.78 -8.81
C LEU A 39 -7.40 10.39 -7.50
N ALA A 40 -7.03 11.64 -7.18
CA ALA A 40 -7.48 12.33 -5.97
C ALA A 40 -8.91 12.88 -6.08
N GLN A 41 -9.48 12.96 -7.28
CA GLN A 41 -10.77 13.62 -7.48
C GLN A 41 -11.95 12.81 -6.92
N LYS A 42 -12.89 13.53 -6.31
CA LYS A 42 -14.18 12.99 -5.87
C LYS A 42 -15.21 13.12 -6.99
N TYR A 43 -15.94 12.04 -7.24
CA TYR A 43 -17.01 11.99 -8.22
C TYR A 43 -18.34 11.57 -7.58
N ALA A 44 -19.42 12.20 -8.04
CA ALA A 44 -20.77 11.75 -7.70
C ALA A 44 -21.06 10.40 -8.37
N GLY A 45 -21.91 9.57 -7.76
CA GLY A 45 -22.23 8.23 -8.30
C GLY A 45 -22.90 8.24 -9.68
N VAL A 46 -23.41 9.40 -10.13
CA VAL A 46 -24.02 9.59 -11.45
C VAL A 46 -23.05 10.17 -12.49
N ALA A 47 -21.79 10.40 -12.12
CA ALA A 47 -20.79 10.98 -13.02
C ALA A 47 -20.46 9.99 -14.17
N PRO A 48 -20.31 10.47 -15.42
CA PRO A 48 -19.87 9.63 -16.52
C PRO A 48 -18.48 9.05 -16.28
N LEU A 49 -18.39 7.71 -16.26
CA LEU A 49 -17.16 7.01 -15.88
C LEU A 49 -16.06 7.04 -16.97
N ALA A 50 -16.44 7.16 -18.25
CA ALA A 50 -15.52 7.00 -19.38
C ALA A 50 -14.35 8.00 -19.34
N ASP A 51 -14.65 9.30 -19.18
CA ASP A 51 -13.62 10.35 -19.16
C ASP A 51 -12.74 10.29 -17.90
N ILE A 52 -13.33 9.89 -16.77
CA ILE A 52 -12.62 9.71 -15.50
C ILE A 52 -11.59 8.59 -15.65
N VAL A 53 -12.03 7.42 -16.12
CA VAL A 53 -11.19 6.25 -16.32
C VAL A 53 -10.12 6.50 -17.37
N ALA A 54 -10.42 7.25 -18.44
CA ALA A 54 -9.42 7.58 -19.45
C ALA A 54 -8.25 8.38 -18.86
N LYS A 55 -8.53 9.39 -18.01
CA LYS A 55 -7.50 10.20 -17.34
C LYS A 55 -6.69 9.38 -16.35
N GLU A 56 -7.35 8.59 -15.50
CA GLU A 56 -6.69 7.76 -14.50
C GLU A 56 -5.83 6.66 -15.14
N ARG A 57 -6.34 5.99 -16.18
CA ARG A 57 -5.55 4.99 -16.92
C ARG A 57 -4.36 5.61 -17.64
N SER A 58 -4.51 6.80 -18.22
CA SER A 58 -3.40 7.49 -18.86
C SER A 58 -2.26 7.78 -17.87
N LEU A 59 -2.61 8.21 -16.65
CA LEU A 59 -1.64 8.38 -15.56
C LEU A 59 -0.97 7.04 -15.21
N LEU A 60 -1.75 5.99 -14.92
CA LEU A 60 -1.19 4.68 -14.54
C LEU A 60 -0.33 4.05 -15.64
N ALA A 61 -0.73 4.17 -16.91
CA ALA A 61 0.06 3.69 -18.05
C ALA A 61 1.43 4.38 -18.13
N ALA A 62 1.46 5.70 -17.92
CA ALA A 62 2.71 6.46 -17.88
C ALA A 62 3.60 6.02 -16.70
N CYS A 63 2.99 5.74 -15.55
CA CYS A 63 3.71 5.23 -14.37
C CYS A 63 4.35 3.87 -14.65
N LEU A 64 3.56 2.91 -15.15
CA LEU A 64 4.00 1.54 -15.47
C LEU A 64 5.05 1.49 -16.60
N THR A 65 5.13 2.54 -17.43
CA THR A 65 6.19 2.70 -18.42
C THR A 65 7.51 3.15 -17.78
N ALA A 66 7.43 3.96 -16.71
CA ALA A 66 8.58 4.56 -16.04
C ALA A 66 9.11 3.72 -14.86
N GLY A 67 8.28 2.90 -14.22
CA GLY A 67 8.63 2.12 -13.04
C GLY A 67 7.48 1.25 -12.54
N ALA A 68 7.74 0.49 -11.47
CA ALA A 68 6.73 -0.37 -10.85
C ALA A 68 5.76 0.45 -9.98
N LEU A 69 4.52 -0.03 -9.86
CA LEU A 69 3.44 0.57 -9.07
C LEU A 69 3.15 -0.28 -7.83
N TYR A 70 3.17 0.34 -6.66
CA TYR A 70 2.87 -0.26 -5.36
C TYR A 70 1.61 0.41 -4.81
N VAL A 71 0.62 -0.38 -4.42
CA VAL A 71 -0.69 0.14 -4.02
C VAL A 71 -1.14 -0.39 -2.66
N ASP A 72 -1.72 0.48 -1.84
CA ASP A 72 -2.31 0.14 -0.53
C ASP A 72 -3.77 -0.32 -0.68
N ILE A 73 -3.96 -1.43 -1.38
CA ILE A 73 -5.26 -2.10 -1.52
C ILE A 73 -5.05 -3.59 -1.79
N PRO A 74 -5.98 -4.46 -1.39
CA PRO A 74 -5.95 -5.86 -1.79
C PRO A 74 -6.17 -6.01 -3.31
N ILE A 75 -5.10 -6.25 -4.07
CA ILE A 75 -5.16 -6.38 -5.55
C ILE A 75 -5.62 -7.77 -5.95
N ASP A 76 -5.13 -8.78 -5.23
CA ASP A 76 -5.39 -10.16 -5.60
C ASP A 76 -6.71 -10.67 -4.98
N LEU A 77 -7.67 -10.91 -5.87
CA LEU A 77 -8.90 -11.59 -5.52
C LEU A 77 -8.73 -13.11 -5.37
N GLN A 78 -7.71 -13.73 -6.00
CA GLN A 78 -7.44 -15.17 -6.00
C GLN A 78 -7.17 -15.70 -4.58
N GLY A 79 -6.68 -14.84 -3.69
CA GLY A 79 -6.49 -15.15 -2.28
C GLY A 79 -7.72 -14.97 -1.37
N LEU A 80 -8.91 -14.54 -1.85
CA LEU A 80 -10.07 -14.50 -0.94
C LEU A 80 -10.24 -15.89 -0.37
N PRO A 81 -10.43 -16.03 0.93
CA PRO A 81 -11.02 -17.25 1.38
C PRO A 81 -12.42 -17.42 0.77
N SER A 82 -12.52 -18.28 -0.23
CA SER A 82 -13.70 -19.14 -0.43
C SER A 82 -13.31 -20.56 -0.05
N PRO A 83 -12.84 -20.82 1.20
CA PRO A 83 -12.37 -22.12 1.61
C PRO A 83 -13.55 -23.08 1.53
N GLU A 84 -13.34 -24.21 0.86
CA GLU A 84 -14.36 -25.26 0.81
C GLU A 84 -14.70 -25.79 2.22
N ASN A 85 -13.76 -25.65 3.17
CA ASN A 85 -13.91 -26.07 4.58
C ASN A 85 -13.09 -25.15 5.50
N PRO A 86 -13.60 -23.96 5.90
CA PRO A 86 -12.91 -23.09 6.86
C PRO A 86 -12.87 -23.75 8.24
N PHE A 87 -11.71 -23.71 8.88
CA PHE A 87 -11.51 -24.18 10.25
C PHE A 87 -11.67 -23.03 11.27
N PHE A 88 -11.17 -21.84 10.93
CA PHE A 88 -11.25 -20.66 11.78
C PHE A 88 -12.28 -19.66 11.26
N ALA A 89 -12.98 -18.95 12.16
CA ALA A 89 -13.94 -17.92 11.76
C ALA A 89 -13.30 -16.76 10.98
N TRP A 90 -12.04 -16.41 11.26
CA TRP A 90 -11.33 -15.37 10.52
C TRP A 90 -11.11 -15.75 9.06
N GLU A 91 -11.01 -17.05 8.75
CA GLU A 91 -10.89 -17.54 7.38
C GLU A 91 -12.16 -17.25 6.59
N LEU A 92 -13.28 -16.83 7.16
CA LEU A 92 -14.43 -16.39 6.35
C LEU A 92 -14.30 -14.94 5.89
N THR A 93 -13.36 -14.17 6.43
CA THR A 93 -13.32 -12.70 6.26
C THR A 93 -11.95 -12.14 5.89
N ARG A 94 -10.88 -12.91 6.07
CA ARG A 94 -9.49 -12.46 5.95
C ARG A 94 -8.63 -13.47 5.21
N ARG A 95 -7.69 -12.98 4.40
CA ARG A 95 -6.58 -13.81 3.89
C ARG A 95 -5.65 -14.17 5.05
N PRO A 96 -4.86 -15.25 4.95
CA PRO A 96 -3.86 -15.58 5.97
C PRO A 96 -2.93 -14.40 6.28
N ILE A 97 -2.48 -13.68 5.24
CA ILE A 97 -1.65 -12.48 5.39
C ILE A 97 -2.36 -11.36 6.17
N ASP A 98 -3.63 -11.07 5.85
CA ASP A 98 -4.40 -10.01 6.54
C ASP A 98 -4.60 -10.36 8.03
N PHE A 99 -4.88 -11.62 8.33
CA PHE A 99 -5.03 -12.06 9.71
C PHE A 99 -3.69 -12.05 10.46
N ALA A 100 -2.59 -12.49 9.84
CA ALA A 100 -1.26 -12.48 10.41
C ALA A 100 -0.82 -11.06 10.81
N PHE A 101 -1.05 -10.09 9.93
CA PHE A 101 -0.61 -8.71 10.12
C PHE A 101 -1.65 -7.77 10.72
N GLN A 102 -2.87 -8.27 11.02
CA GLN A 102 -4.00 -7.44 11.48
C GLN A 102 -4.41 -6.36 10.49
N ALA A 103 -4.21 -6.61 9.19
CA ALA A 103 -4.72 -5.73 8.15
C ALA A 103 -6.26 -5.76 8.14
N MET A 104 -6.85 -4.80 7.41
CA MET A 104 -8.29 -4.77 7.22
C MET A 104 -8.78 -6.06 6.54
N PRO A 105 -9.98 -6.56 6.88
CA PRO A 105 -10.51 -7.73 6.23
C PRO A 105 -10.72 -7.48 4.74
N ALA A 106 -10.17 -8.34 3.88
CA ALA A 106 -10.33 -8.21 2.44
C ALA A 106 -11.80 -8.16 1.99
N LEU A 107 -12.75 -8.74 2.73
CA LEU A 107 -14.19 -8.60 2.41
C LEU A 107 -14.76 -7.20 2.69
N ALA A 108 -14.21 -6.44 3.63
CA ALA A 108 -14.58 -5.04 3.84
C ALA A 108 -14.18 -4.19 2.62
N ASP A 109 -13.01 -4.48 2.04
CA ASP A 109 -12.48 -3.80 0.86
C ASP A 109 -12.99 -4.35 -0.48
N ARG A 110 -13.54 -5.56 -0.53
CA ARG A 110 -14.15 -6.16 -1.74
C ARG A 110 -15.60 -5.77 -1.96
N ILE A 111 -16.31 -5.39 -0.90
CA ILE A 111 -17.48 -4.50 -1.01
C ILE A 111 -17.00 -3.05 -1.29
N GLY A 112 -15.72 -2.78 -1.00
CA GLY A 112 -15.09 -1.48 -1.09
C GLY A 112 -14.93 -0.96 -2.53
N ALA A 113 -15.33 0.30 -2.68
CA ALA A 113 -15.13 1.09 -3.89
C ALA A 113 -13.67 1.15 -4.42
N PRO A 114 -12.59 1.10 -3.59
CA PRO A 114 -11.22 1.15 -4.09
C PRO A 114 -10.81 -0.04 -4.96
N MET A 115 -11.05 -1.28 -4.50
CA MET A 115 -10.65 -2.49 -5.23
C MET A 115 -11.40 -2.59 -6.57
N ALA A 116 -12.69 -2.28 -6.57
CA ALA A 116 -13.51 -2.28 -7.80
C ALA A 116 -13.00 -1.25 -8.80
N ARG A 117 -12.65 -0.04 -8.33
CA ARG A 117 -12.01 1.00 -9.14
C ARG A 117 -10.68 0.50 -9.70
N PHE A 118 -9.78 -0.02 -8.87
CA PHE A 118 -8.46 -0.45 -9.32
C PHE A 118 -8.53 -1.58 -10.35
N ARG A 119 -9.32 -2.62 -10.08
CA ARG A 119 -9.52 -3.72 -11.02
C ARG A 119 -10.07 -3.23 -12.36
N HIS A 120 -11.01 -2.28 -12.32
CA HIS A 120 -11.52 -1.67 -13.55
C HIS A 120 -10.43 -0.89 -14.29
N LEU A 121 -9.58 -0.13 -13.59
CA LEU A 121 -8.47 0.59 -14.21
C LEU A 121 -7.48 -0.37 -14.88
N LEU A 122 -7.03 -1.42 -14.16
CA LEU A 122 -6.06 -2.40 -14.67
C LEU A 122 -6.54 -3.18 -15.89
N ALA A 123 -7.84 -3.48 -15.99
CA ALA A 123 -8.40 -4.24 -17.12
C ALA A 123 -8.20 -3.57 -18.50
N GLY A 124 -7.79 -2.30 -18.55
CA GLY A 124 -7.45 -1.60 -19.78
C GLY A 124 -5.96 -1.23 -19.91
N LEU A 125 -5.08 -1.87 -19.15
CA LEU A 125 -3.64 -1.62 -19.14
C LEU A 125 -2.88 -2.91 -19.49
N ASP A 126 -2.45 -3.05 -20.75
CA ASP A 126 -1.77 -4.26 -21.23
C ASP A 126 -0.40 -4.50 -20.59
N ASN A 127 0.22 -3.45 -20.04
CA ASN A 127 1.50 -3.52 -19.36
C ASN A 127 1.38 -3.72 -17.84
N ALA A 128 0.18 -3.91 -17.29
CA ALA A 128 0.01 -4.10 -15.85
C ALA A 128 0.02 -5.60 -15.48
N THR A 129 1.09 -6.06 -14.83
CA THR A 129 1.23 -7.46 -14.41
C THR A 129 1.53 -7.55 -12.91
N VAL A 130 0.59 -8.15 -12.18
CA VAL A 130 0.70 -8.34 -10.72
C VAL A 130 1.89 -9.26 -10.41
N GLY A 131 2.75 -8.81 -9.50
CA GLY A 131 3.98 -9.51 -9.12
C GLY A 131 5.18 -9.25 -10.01
N GLU A 132 5.01 -8.53 -11.13
CA GLU A 132 6.12 -8.11 -11.99
C GLU A 132 6.34 -6.60 -11.91
N ASN A 133 5.29 -5.80 -12.12
CA ASN A 133 5.36 -4.34 -12.06
C ASN A 133 4.16 -3.68 -11.37
N VAL A 134 3.20 -4.47 -10.91
CA VAL A 134 2.13 -4.04 -10.01
C VAL A 134 2.22 -4.86 -8.73
N PHE A 135 2.29 -4.19 -7.60
CA PHE A 135 2.48 -4.82 -6.29
C PHE A 135 1.48 -4.28 -5.27
N GLU A 136 1.01 -5.17 -4.41
CA GLU A 136 0.26 -4.86 -3.20
C GLU A 136 1.25 -4.59 -2.07
N THR A 137 0.97 -3.59 -1.25
CA THR A 137 1.73 -3.27 -0.04
C THR A 137 0.78 -2.86 1.07
N TYR A 138 1.32 -2.64 2.26
CA TYR A 138 0.55 -2.19 3.42
C TYR A 138 1.41 -1.27 4.29
N PRO A 139 1.25 0.07 4.17
CA PRO A 139 2.05 1.07 4.87
C PRO A 139 2.12 0.85 6.38
N ALA A 140 0.99 0.52 7.02
CA ALA A 140 0.96 0.25 8.46
C ALA A 140 1.85 -0.93 8.88
N LEU A 141 1.97 -1.96 8.05
CA LEU A 141 2.89 -3.07 8.29
C LEU A 141 4.34 -2.69 8.02
N SER A 142 4.59 -1.94 6.94
CA SER A 142 5.90 -1.36 6.65
C SER A 142 6.44 -0.57 7.85
N LEU A 143 5.63 0.32 8.44
CA LEU A 143 6.01 1.07 9.64
C LEU A 143 6.33 0.16 10.83
N ARG A 144 5.50 -0.86 11.06
CA ARG A 144 5.73 -1.83 12.14
C ARG A 144 7.05 -2.58 11.98
N ASN A 145 7.40 -2.98 10.77
CA ASN A 145 8.65 -3.68 10.49
C ASN A 145 9.87 -2.77 10.72
N LEU A 146 9.72 -1.46 10.46
CA LEU A 146 10.71 -0.44 10.79
C LEU A 146 10.79 -0.10 12.29
N GLY A 147 10.01 -0.78 13.14
CA GLY A 147 9.97 -0.52 14.59
C GLY A 147 9.13 0.70 14.98
N LEU A 148 8.34 1.26 14.06
CA LEU A 148 7.49 2.42 14.28
C LEU A 148 6.04 1.99 14.58
N THR A 149 5.34 2.76 15.41
CA THR A 149 3.91 2.53 15.65
C THR A 149 3.10 3.08 14.48
N ALA A 150 2.23 2.27 13.89
CA ALA A 150 1.30 2.70 12.83
C ALA A 150 -0.02 3.30 13.38
N ARG A 151 -0.19 3.39 14.70
CA ARG A 151 -1.41 3.91 15.33
C ARG A 151 -1.29 5.40 15.58
N GLY A 152 -2.26 6.15 15.07
CA GLY A 152 -2.46 7.56 15.45
C GLY A 152 -2.17 8.57 14.35
N TYR A 153 -1.50 8.21 13.24
CA TYR A 153 -1.16 9.16 12.18
C TYR A 153 -2.33 9.45 11.22
N LYS A 154 -3.35 8.59 11.17
CA LYS A 154 -4.51 8.75 10.29
C LYS A 154 -5.32 10.02 10.60
N ASN A 155 -5.82 10.69 9.55
CA ASN A 155 -6.49 11.98 9.57
C ASN A 155 -5.66 13.15 10.13
N GLN A 156 -4.32 13.09 10.02
CA GLN A 156 -3.43 14.18 10.44
C GLN A 156 -2.79 14.85 9.24
N HIS A 157 -2.26 16.06 9.47
CA HIS A 157 -1.44 16.78 8.50
C HIS A 157 -0.14 17.16 9.20
N ALA A 158 0.98 16.98 8.51
CA ALA A 158 2.28 17.46 8.93
C ALA A 158 2.73 18.60 8.00
N ARG A 159 3.35 19.63 8.58
CA ARG A 159 3.98 20.73 7.87
C ARG A 159 5.47 20.73 8.16
N TYR A 160 6.29 20.87 7.12
CA TYR A 160 7.72 21.07 7.29
C TYR A 160 8.00 22.55 7.56
N HIS A 161 8.64 22.86 8.68
CA HIS A 161 9.03 24.21 9.03
C HIS A 161 10.33 24.25 9.83
N GLU A 162 11.22 25.19 9.50
CA GLU A 162 12.48 25.43 10.25
C GLU A 162 13.37 24.17 10.42
N GLY A 163 13.32 23.25 9.45
CA GLY A 163 14.15 22.03 9.46
C GLY A 163 13.53 20.82 10.15
N GLU A 164 12.25 20.86 10.50
CA GLU A 164 11.54 19.72 11.11
C GLU A 164 10.08 19.62 10.63
N TRP A 165 9.53 18.40 10.66
CA TRP A 165 8.09 18.21 10.52
C TRP A 165 7.37 18.53 11.84
N GLN A 166 6.26 19.26 11.73
CA GLN A 166 5.39 19.64 12.84
C GLN A 166 3.94 19.26 12.51
N GLY A 167 3.14 18.82 13.48
CA GLY A 167 1.71 18.47 13.22
C GLY A 167 1.20 17.19 13.87
N GLY A 168 1.83 16.71 14.94
CA GLY A 168 1.40 15.52 15.68
C GLY A 168 2.17 14.27 15.30
N TYR A 169 1.52 13.12 15.39
CA TYR A 169 2.16 11.82 15.24
C TYR A 169 2.62 11.52 13.79
N LEU A 170 1.93 12.06 12.78
CA LEU A 170 2.41 11.98 11.39
C LEU A 170 3.76 12.69 11.21
N ALA A 171 3.93 13.84 11.85
CA ALA A 171 5.19 14.58 11.82
C ALA A 171 6.31 13.81 12.55
N GLU A 172 6.01 13.18 13.70
CA GLU A 172 6.96 12.30 14.39
C GLU A 172 7.42 11.14 13.50
N LEU A 173 6.53 10.52 12.73
CA LEU A 173 6.89 9.46 11.77
C LEU A 173 7.78 9.99 10.65
N LEU A 174 7.45 11.14 10.05
CA LEU A 174 8.25 11.74 8.99
C LEU A 174 9.66 12.09 9.49
N ASN A 175 9.78 12.68 10.69
CA ASN A 175 11.06 12.97 11.34
C ASN A 175 11.84 11.69 11.67
N ALA A 176 11.18 10.65 12.21
CA ALA A 176 11.81 9.38 12.54
C ALA A 176 12.34 8.63 11.31
N LEU A 177 11.68 8.81 10.16
CA LEU A 177 12.11 8.27 8.86
C LEU A 177 13.15 9.16 8.16
N GLY A 178 13.51 10.31 8.74
CA GLY A 178 14.51 11.22 8.20
C GLY A 178 14.07 11.94 6.92
N PHE A 179 12.76 12.14 6.71
CA PHE A 179 12.29 12.91 5.57
C PHE A 179 12.54 14.40 5.76
N GLU A 180 13.13 15.02 4.75
CA GLU A 180 13.28 16.47 4.65
C GLU A 180 12.45 17.00 3.46
N ALA A 181 12.03 18.26 3.51
CA ALA A 181 11.29 18.91 2.45
C ALA A 181 11.59 20.42 2.38
N ASP A 182 10.99 21.11 1.42
CA ASP A 182 11.04 22.57 1.39
C ASP A 182 10.16 23.16 2.49
N ASP A 183 10.58 24.29 3.07
CA ASP A 183 9.84 25.00 4.11
C ASP A 183 8.41 25.35 3.62
N GLY A 184 7.41 25.05 4.46
CA GLY A 184 5.99 25.22 4.13
C GLY A 184 5.33 24.03 3.43
N SER A 185 6.08 22.98 3.09
CA SER A 185 5.51 21.73 2.55
C SER A 185 4.49 21.12 3.52
N VAL A 186 3.40 20.56 2.99
CA VAL A 186 2.34 19.90 3.78
C VAL A 186 2.06 18.52 3.23
N ILE A 187 1.95 17.54 4.13
CA ILE A 187 1.65 16.14 3.82
C ILE A 187 0.51 15.68 4.73
N ASP A 188 -0.48 14.98 4.17
CA ASP A 188 -1.52 14.29 4.91
C ASP A 188 -1.26 12.78 5.00
N ASP A 189 -2.12 12.05 5.70
CA ASP A 189 -1.93 10.62 5.91
C ASP A 189 -2.07 9.77 4.64
N ASP A 190 -2.90 10.18 3.68
CA ASP A 190 -3.08 9.49 2.41
C ASP A 190 -1.81 9.66 1.53
N ALA A 191 -1.24 10.87 1.48
CA ALA A 191 0.02 11.14 0.82
C ALA A 191 1.19 10.39 1.47
N PHE A 192 1.24 10.33 2.80
CA PHE A 192 2.26 9.58 3.53
C PHE A 192 2.21 8.09 3.22
N ASP A 193 1.03 7.49 3.19
CA ASP A 193 0.87 6.08 2.81
C ASP A 193 1.34 5.82 1.38
N ALA A 194 1.00 6.72 0.44
CA ALA A 194 1.53 6.66 -0.92
C ALA A 194 3.07 6.78 -0.97
N MET A 195 3.69 7.59 -0.11
CA MET A 195 5.15 7.65 -0.01
C MET A 195 5.75 6.31 0.44
N ILE A 196 5.19 5.69 1.48
CA ILE A 196 5.65 4.37 1.96
C ILE A 196 5.47 3.30 0.87
N CYS A 197 4.36 3.36 0.12
CA CYS A 197 4.15 2.50 -1.04
C CYS A 197 5.27 2.67 -2.08
N ALA A 198 5.58 3.92 -2.46
CA ALA A 198 6.61 4.21 -3.44
C ALA A 198 8.01 3.79 -2.95
N LEU A 199 8.31 4.03 -1.67
CA LEU A 199 9.55 3.61 -1.03
C LEU A 199 9.74 2.10 -1.10
N THR A 200 8.68 1.33 -0.79
CA THR A 200 8.72 -0.14 -0.86
C THR A 200 9.24 -0.62 -2.21
N GLY A 201 8.87 0.06 -3.30
CA GLY A 201 9.32 -0.33 -4.63
C GLY A 201 10.71 0.10 -5.05
N VAL A 202 11.22 1.19 -4.47
CA VAL A 202 12.48 1.77 -4.93
C VAL A 202 13.69 1.21 -4.19
N VAL A 203 13.53 0.78 -2.93
CA VAL A 203 14.63 0.25 -2.10
C VAL A 203 15.06 -1.17 -2.51
N GLY A 204 14.29 -1.83 -3.37
CA GLY A 204 14.57 -3.18 -3.86
C GLY A 204 14.18 -4.28 -2.87
N LEU A 205 14.22 -5.53 -3.36
CA LEU A 205 13.69 -6.69 -2.62
C LEU A 205 14.47 -7.04 -1.34
N ASP A 206 15.75 -6.66 -1.25
CA ASP A 206 16.57 -6.94 -0.06
C ASP A 206 16.09 -6.17 1.18
N HIS A 207 15.42 -5.03 0.95
CA HIS A 207 14.83 -4.18 1.98
C HIS A 207 13.33 -4.47 2.18
N CYS A 208 12.79 -5.50 1.51
CA CYS A 208 11.39 -5.88 1.57
C CYS A 208 11.18 -7.31 2.09
N LEU A 209 10.02 -7.54 2.70
CA LEU A 209 9.46 -8.88 2.84
C LEU A 209 8.56 -9.15 1.63
N ALA A 210 9.00 -10.08 0.78
CA ALA A 210 8.24 -10.57 -0.38
C ALA A 210 8.48 -12.07 -0.58
N GLY A 211 7.63 -12.72 -1.39
CA GLY A 211 7.78 -14.14 -1.76
C GLY A 211 7.92 -15.07 -0.54
N SER A 212 8.89 -15.99 -0.59
CA SER A 212 9.10 -17.00 0.46
C SER A 212 9.45 -16.41 1.82
N ALA A 213 10.11 -15.25 1.87
CA ALA A 213 10.41 -14.57 3.13
C ALA A 213 9.14 -14.05 3.81
N LEU A 214 8.21 -13.49 3.01
CA LEU A 214 6.91 -13.06 3.49
C LEU A 214 6.01 -14.23 3.89
N GLU A 215 6.07 -15.35 3.17
CA GLU A 215 5.38 -16.60 3.57
C GLU A 215 5.88 -17.12 4.92
N ALA A 216 7.18 -17.13 5.14
CA ALA A 216 7.79 -17.56 6.40
C ALA A 216 7.37 -16.65 7.57
N GLU A 217 7.40 -15.32 7.38
CA GLU A 217 6.94 -14.36 8.39
C GLU A 217 5.44 -14.52 8.69
N THR A 218 4.62 -14.63 7.64
CA THR A 218 3.18 -14.88 7.75
C THR A 218 2.93 -16.16 8.57
N ALA A 219 3.64 -17.24 8.27
CA ALA A 219 3.55 -18.50 8.99
C ALA A 219 3.90 -18.37 10.48
N ALA A 220 5.00 -17.66 10.79
CA ALA A 220 5.44 -17.43 12.16
C ALA A 220 4.39 -16.66 12.96
N LEU A 221 3.84 -15.59 12.39
CA LEU A 221 2.81 -14.77 13.04
C LEU A 221 1.48 -15.51 13.22
N LEU A 222 1.06 -16.32 12.25
CA LEU A 222 -0.13 -17.16 12.38
C LEU A 222 0.03 -18.17 13.52
N ARG A 223 1.18 -18.86 13.57
CA ARG A 223 1.47 -19.82 14.65
C ARG A 223 1.53 -19.16 16.03
N ALA A 224 2.08 -17.95 16.13
CA ALA A 224 2.11 -17.20 17.39
C ALA A 224 0.70 -16.80 17.88
N ARG A 225 -0.28 -16.72 16.97
CA ARG A 225 -1.66 -16.32 17.27
C ARG A 225 -2.62 -17.49 17.45
N THR A 226 -2.21 -18.68 17.04
CA THR A 226 -3.03 -19.87 17.04
C THR A 226 -2.54 -20.85 18.10
N PRO A 227 -3.42 -21.41 18.95
CA PRO A 227 -3.01 -22.40 19.94
C PRO A 227 -2.29 -23.58 19.28
N LEU A 228 -1.26 -24.14 19.94
CA LEU A 228 -0.40 -25.20 19.39
C LEU A 228 -1.19 -26.39 18.80
N LYS A 229 -2.25 -26.82 19.50
CA LYS A 229 -3.11 -27.94 19.07
C LYS A 229 -3.81 -27.69 17.73
N GLU A 230 -3.96 -26.43 17.34
CA GLU A 230 -4.65 -26.02 16.11
C GLU A 230 -3.65 -25.71 14.97
N HIS A 231 -2.34 -25.88 15.19
CA HIS A 231 -1.31 -25.53 14.18
C HIS A 231 -1.43 -26.36 12.90
N ALA A 232 -1.93 -27.59 12.98
CA ALA A 232 -2.18 -28.45 11.82
C ALA A 232 -3.25 -27.89 10.86
N HIS A 233 -4.08 -26.97 11.33
CA HIS A 233 -5.15 -26.34 10.54
C HIS A 233 -4.72 -25.01 9.91
N ILE A 234 -3.52 -24.50 10.22
CA ILE A 234 -3.02 -23.25 9.66
C ILE A 234 -2.70 -23.44 8.18
N ARG A 235 -3.41 -22.72 7.32
CA ARG A 235 -3.11 -22.60 5.90
C ARG A 235 -2.35 -21.30 5.67
N ILE A 236 -1.18 -21.42 5.05
CA ILE A 236 -0.34 -20.28 4.68
C ILE A 236 -0.54 -20.05 3.18
N ALA A 237 -0.97 -18.84 2.84
CA ALA A 237 -1.05 -18.37 1.46
C ALA A 237 -0.72 -16.88 1.47
N VAL A 238 0.30 -16.50 0.69
CA VAL A 238 0.68 -15.12 0.45
C VAL A 238 0.37 -14.80 -1.01
N PRO A 239 -0.35 -13.70 -1.30
CA PRO A 239 -0.64 -13.32 -2.67
C PRO A 239 0.63 -13.03 -3.48
N VAL A 240 0.60 -13.37 -4.77
CA VAL A 240 1.65 -12.96 -5.70
C VAL A 240 1.66 -11.44 -5.79
N GLY A 241 2.86 -10.86 -5.79
CA GLY A 241 3.04 -9.42 -5.86
C GLY A 241 2.74 -8.67 -4.57
N TYR A 242 2.68 -9.34 -3.43
CA TYR A 242 2.68 -8.65 -2.13
C TYR A 242 4.12 -8.37 -1.67
N ALA A 243 4.41 -7.12 -1.35
CA ALA A 243 5.70 -6.69 -0.82
C ALA A 243 5.49 -5.61 0.25
N VAL A 244 6.23 -5.72 1.36
CA VAL A 244 6.24 -4.69 2.41
C VAL A 244 7.64 -4.31 2.79
N LEU A 245 7.84 -3.05 3.14
CA LEU A 245 9.12 -2.54 3.58
C LEU A 245 9.51 -3.21 4.91
N LYS A 246 10.76 -3.64 5.00
CA LYS A 246 11.35 -4.29 6.18
C LYS A 246 12.40 -3.42 6.85
N SER A 247 13.16 -2.70 6.05
CA SER A 247 14.29 -1.87 6.47
C SER A 247 14.46 -0.74 5.48
N LEU A 248 15.02 0.39 5.91
CA LEU A 248 15.52 1.41 5.00
C LEU A 248 16.95 1.03 4.52
N PRO A 249 17.38 1.52 3.36
CA PRO A 249 18.76 1.39 2.88
C PRO A 249 19.78 2.10 3.78
#